data_AF-A0A3M4B8J6-F1
#
_entry.id   AF-A0A3M4B8J6-F1
#
_cell.length_a   1.000
_cell.length_b   1.000
_cell.length_c   1.000
_cell.angle_alpha   90.00
_cell.angle_beta   90.00
_cell.angle_gamma   90.00
#
_symmetry.space_group_name_H-M   'P 1'
#
loop_
_entity.id
_entity.type
_entity.pdbx_description
1 polymer ?
#
loop_
_entity_poly.entity_id
_entity_poly.type
_entity_poly.pdbx_seq_one_letter_code
_entity_poly.pdbx_strand_id
1 'polypeptide(L)' 'MERFFGSLKSEWIPKKGYRNEEEACPDVLRYVIHHYNQVRLHSYNEYRTPVDQEKMAA' A
#
# COMPACT_ATOMS: atom_id res chain seq x y z
N MET A 1 0.75 13.14 -7.99
CA MET A 1 1.21 11.81 -8.44
C MET A 1 1.37 10.93 -7.23
N GLU A 2 0.70 9.79 -7.19
CA GLU A 2 0.82 8.83 -6.10
C GLU A 2 2.15 8.08 -6.16
N ARG A 3 2.74 7.84 -4.99
CA ARG A 3 4.05 7.19 -4.86
C ARG A 3 3.88 5.85 -4.16
N PHE A 4 3.32 4.86 -4.87
CA PHE A 4 3.15 3.50 -4.35
C PHE A 4 4.49 2.94 -3.81
N PHE A 5 5.50 2.83 -4.68
CA PHE A 5 6.81 2.27 -4.33
C PHE A 5 7.61 3.15 -3.37
N GLY A 6 7.41 4.47 -3.44
CA GLY A 6 8.06 5.42 -2.54
C GLY A 6 7.64 5.14 -1.11
N SER A 7 6.33 5.13 -0.87
CA SER A 7 5.75 4.88 0.45
C SER A 7 5.97 3.47 0.96
N LEU A 8 5.86 2.46 0.08
CA LEU A 8 6.22 1.10 0.46
C LEU A 8 7.64 1.04 1.04
N LYS A 9 8.62 1.64 0.33
CA LYS A 9 10.03 1.62 0.76
C LYS A 9 10.33 2.50 1.98
N SER A 10 9.64 3.62 2.16
CA SER A 10 9.95 4.58 3.23
C SER A 10 9.13 4.40 4.51
N GLU A 11 7.89 3.92 4.40
CA GLU A 11 6.93 3.88 5.51
C GLU A 11 6.66 2.45 5.99
N TRP A 12 6.75 1.44 5.12
CA TRP A 12 6.40 0.06 5.46
C TRP A 12 7.62 -0.86 5.59
N ILE A 13 8.52 -0.85 4.59
CA ILE A 13 9.70 -1.71 4.61
C ILE A 13 10.61 -1.32 5.78
N PRO A 14 11.05 -2.28 6.62
CA PRO A 14 11.98 -2.01 7.70
C PRO A 14 13.27 -1.37 7.18
N LYS A 15 13.82 -0.39 7.90
CA LYS A 15 15.10 0.27 7.52
C LYS A 15 16.27 -0.70 7.37
N LYS A 16 16.24 -1.83 8.08
CA LYS A 16 17.24 -2.91 8.01
C LYS A 16 16.97 -3.91 6.87
N GLY A 17 15.85 -3.78 6.17
CA GLY A 17 15.37 -4.73 5.18
C GLY A 17 14.79 -6.01 5.81
N TYR A 18 14.35 -6.93 4.94
CA TYR A 18 13.94 -8.28 5.31
C TYR A 18 15.13 -9.23 5.30
N ARG A 19 15.11 -10.28 6.13
CA ARG A 19 16.21 -11.26 6.17
C ARG A 19 16.14 -12.25 5.02
N ASN A 20 14.93 -12.58 4.58
CA ASN A 20 14.63 -13.50 3.49
C ASN A 20 13.32 -13.12 2.79
N GLU A 21 13.03 -13.80 1.68
CA GLU A 21 11.79 -13.59 0.92
C GLU A 21 10.53 -14.02 1.70
N GLU A 22 10.65 -15.04 2.54
CA GLU A 22 9.54 -15.58 3.34
C GLU A 22 9.00 -14.57 4.35
N GLU A 23 9.84 -13.67 4.87
CA GLU A 23 9.40 -12.52 5.68
C GLU A 23 8.85 -11.37 4.81
N ALA A 24 9.47 -11.12 3.64
CA ALA A 24 9.11 -10.00 2.78
C ALA A 24 7.74 -10.18 2.11
N CYS A 25 7.47 -11.37 1.59
CA CYS A 25 6.28 -11.66 0.79
C CYS A 25 4.96 -11.43 1.55
N PRO A 26 4.73 -12.02 2.74
CA PRO A 26 3.50 -11.77 3.50
C PRO A 26 3.40 -10.31 3.99
N ASP A 27 4.53 -9.65 4.28
CA ASP A 27 4.53 -8.28 4.76
C ASP A 27 4.16 -7.28 3.65
N VAL A 28 4.73 -7.46 2.44
CA VAL A 28 4.36 -6.66 1.26
C VAL A 28 2.91 -6.95 0.86
N LEU A 29 2.45 -8.20 0.92
CA LEU A 29 1.05 -8.54 0.66
C LEU A 29 0.13 -7.83 1.65
N ARG A 30 0.51 -7.81 2.94
CA ARG A 30 -0.22 -7.12 3.99
C ARG A 30 -0.29 -5.61 3.72
N TYR A 31 0.82 -5.01 3.30
CA TYR A 31 0.83 -3.61 2.88
C TYR A 31 -0.17 -3.36 1.75
N VAL A 32 -0.15 -4.15 0.68
CA VAL A 32 -1.01 -3.91 -0.49
C VAL A 32 -2.48 -4.10 -0.14
N ILE A 33 -2.84 -5.25 0.42
CA ILE A 33 -4.25 -5.63 0.62
C ILE A 33 -4.88 -4.85 1.77
N HIS A 34 -4.23 -4.86 2.94
CA HIS A 34 -4.86 -4.36 4.16
C HIS A 34 -4.59 -2.88 4.42
N HIS A 35 -3.52 -2.32 3.85
CA HIS A 35 -3.15 -0.94 4.12
C HIS A 35 -3.38 -0.04 2.90
N TYR A 36 -2.66 -0.27 1.80
CA TYR A 36 -2.72 0.56 0.60
C TYR A 36 -4.12 0.60 0.00
N ASN A 37 -4.72 -0.57 -0.26
CA ASN A 37 -6.01 -0.63 -0.94
C ASN A 37 -7.20 -0.27 -0.05
N GLN A 38 -7.11 -0.48 1.28
CA GLN A 38 -8.25 -0.39 2.19
C GLN A 38 -8.22 0.77 3.17
N VAL A 39 -7.04 1.33 3.47
CA VAL A 39 -6.88 2.33 4.53
C VAL A 39 -6.29 3.63 4.00
N ARG A 40 -5.34 3.53 3.07
CA ARG A 40 -4.64 4.69 2.57
C ARG A 40 -5.56 5.54 1.71
N LEU A 41 -5.57 6.84 1.99
CA LEU A 41 -6.32 7.83 1.21
C LEU A 41 -5.42 8.41 0.12
N HIS A 42 -6.00 8.56 -1.07
CA HIS A 42 -5.26 8.99 -2.24
C HIS A 42 -5.81 10.32 -2.73
N SER A 43 -4.96 11.34 -2.80
CA SER A 43 -5.38 12.67 -3.24
C SER A 43 -5.92 12.68 -4.68
N TYR A 44 -5.47 11.73 -5.50
CA TYR A 44 -6.00 11.53 -6.86
C TYR A 44 -7.41 10.96 -6.85
N ASN A 45 -7.72 10.08 -5.90
CA ASN A 45 -9.05 9.49 -5.70
C ASN A 45 -9.93 10.37 -4.80
N GLU A 46 -9.80 11.70 -4.87
CA GLU A 46 -10.56 12.63 -4.03
C GLU A 46 -10.47 12.32 -2.52
N TYR A 47 -9.28 11.91 -2.06
CA TYR A 47 -9.02 11.45 -0.69
C TYR A 47 -9.84 10.23 -0.28
N ARG A 48 -10.08 9.30 -1.22
CA ARG A 48 -10.67 7.99 -0.96
C ARG A 48 -9.63 6.88 -1.10
N THR A 49 -9.99 5.71 -0.60
CA THR A 49 -9.19 4.49 -0.78
C THR A 49 -9.35 3.97 -2.21
N PRO A 50 -8.38 3.19 -2.73
CA PRO A 50 -8.51 2.57 -4.05
C PRO A 50 -9.77 1.69 -4.14
N VAL A 51 -10.08 0.93 -3.08
CA VAL A 51 -11.29 0.08 -3.04
C VAL A 51 -12.57 0.91 -3.10
N ASP A 52 -12.64 2.04 -2.40
CA ASP A 52 -13.82 2.91 -2.46
C ASP A 52 -13.97 3.57 -3.83
N GLN A 53 -12.86 3.94 -4.46
CA GLN A 53 -12.89 4.50 -5.81
C GLN A 53 -13.42 3.49 -6.83
N GLU A 54 -12.93 2.24 -6.79
CA GLU A 54 -13.38 1.16 -7.68
C GLU A 54 -14.88 0.88 -7.51
N LYS A 55 -15.38 0.89 -6.27
CA LYS A 55 -16.82 0.69 -5.99
C LYS A 55 -17.72 1.78 -6.56
N MET A 56 -17.23 3.02 -6.65
CA MET A 56 -17.97 4.15 -7.21
C MET A 56 -17.94 4.16 -8.74
N ALA A 57 -16.96 3.49 -9.34
CA ALA A 57 -16.83 3.36 -10.78
C ALA A 57 -17.63 2.16 -11.36
N ALA A 58 -18.15 1.28 -10.50
CA ALA A 58 -18.98 0.13 -10.83
C ALA A 58 -20.46 0.49 -10.89
#